data_AF-A0A5C8KLZ0-F1
#
_entry.id   AF-A0A5C8KLZ0-F1
#
_cell.length_a   1.000
_cell.length_b   1.000
_cell.length_c   1.000
_cell.angle_alpha   90.00
_cell.angle_beta   90.00
_cell.angle_gamma   90.00
#
_symmetry.space_group_name_H-M   'P 1'
#
loop_
_entity.id
_entity.type
_entity.pdbx_description
1 polymer ?
#
loop_
_entity_poly.entity_id
_entity_poly.type
_entity_poly.pdbx_seq_one_letter_code
_entity_poly.pdbx_strand_id
1 'polypeptide(L)'
;MARALVGLLGVVALGYGLYLALLWTQQRSMMFPGAGFSRAADAALPARARRVPLETPFGAVEAVFIAAPPGAPALATLIYFHGNAESVGQNVGFFADISDDGFHVLLTGYPGYAGNDGRPRARR
;
A
#
# COMPACT_ATOMS: atom_id res chain seq x y z
N MET A 1 34.70 1.94 42.38
CA MET A 1 34.79 1.72 40.92
C MET A 1 33.73 0.72 40.42
N ALA A 2 33.63 -0.50 40.96
CA ALA A 2 32.65 -1.51 40.53
C ALA A 2 31.17 -1.05 40.57
N ARG A 3 30.71 -0.38 41.64
CA ARG A 3 29.33 0.13 41.74
C ARG A 3 28.98 1.18 40.67
N ALA A 4 29.94 2.04 40.33
CA ALA A 4 29.77 3.05 39.29
C ALA A 4 29.72 2.40 37.89
N LEU A 5 30.57 1.39 37.65
CA LEU A 5 30.54 0.61 36.40
C LEU A 5 29.22 -0.15 36.24
N VAL A 6 28.73 -0.80 37.31
CA VAL A 6 27.43 -1.49 37.29
C VAL A 6 26.28 -0.51 37.05
N GLY A 7 26.30 0.67 37.68
CA GLY A 7 25.32 1.73 37.44
C GLY A 7 25.33 2.20 35.98
N LEU A 8 26.51 2.45 35.41
CA LEU A 8 26.68 2.85 34.01
C LEU A 8 26.14 1.76 33.05
N LEU A 9 26.49 0.50 33.28
CA LEU A 9 26.00 -0.62 32.48
C LEU A 9 24.47 -0.75 32.57
N GLY A 10 23.89 -0.53 33.75
CA GLY A 10 22.45 -0.50 33.94
C GLY A 10 21.76 0.61 33.13
N VAL A 11 22.31 1.82 33.13
CA VAL A 11 21.80 2.94 32.34
C VAL A 11 21.89 2.65 30.83
N VAL A 12 23.02 2.12 30.36
CA VAL A 12 23.20 1.75 28.95
C VAL A 12 22.21 0.66 28.53
N ALA A 13 22.07 -0.39 29.34
CA ALA A 13 21.13 -1.47 29.07
C ALA A 13 19.67 -0.97 29.03
N LEU A 14 19.29 -0.10 29.97
CA LEU A 14 17.96 0.52 29.98
C LEU A 14 17.74 1.38 28.73
N GLY A 15 18.72 2.22 28.37
CA GLY A 15 18.64 3.08 27.18
C GLY A 15 18.51 2.27 25.89
N TYR A 16 19.30 1.21 25.74
CA TYR A 16 19.20 0.30 24.60
C TYR A 16 17.86 -0.44 24.56
N GLY A 17 17.35 -0.90 25.71
CA GLY A 17 16.03 -1.50 25.82
C GLY A 17 14.90 -0.57 25.38
N LEU A 18 14.95 0.70 25.80
CA LEU A 18 13.99 1.73 25.36
C LEU A 18 14.07 2.00 23.85
N TYR A 19 15.29 2.06 23.30
CA TYR A 19 15.49 2.21 21.86
C TYR A 19 14.90 1.05 21.06
N LEU A 20 15.13 -0.19 21.48
CA LEU A 20 14.54 -1.37 20.84
C LEU A 20 13.02 -1.40 20.94
N ALA A 21 12.46 -0.99 22.09
CA ALA A 21 11.01 -0.88 22.25
C ALA A 21 10.41 0.15 21.27
N LEU A 22 11.08 1.29 21.07
CA LEU A 22 10.68 2.30 20.09
C LEU A 22 10.76 1.77 18.65
N LEU A 23 11.84 1.08 18.29
CA LEU A 23 11.95 0.46 16.97
C LEU A 23 10.86 -0.60 16.77
N TRP A 24 10.58 -1.41 17.79
CA TRP A 24 9.57 -2.45 17.71
C TRP A 24 8.17 -1.89 17.44
N THR A 25 7.82 -0.74 18.03
CA THR A 25 6.52 -0.10 17.80
C THR A 25 6.44 0.57 16.43
N GLN A 26 7.56 1.10 15.91
CA GLN A 26 7.58 1.82 14.63
C GLN A 26 7.96 0.98 13.41
N GLN A 27 8.52 -0.21 13.57
CA GLN A 27 9.01 -1.04 12.45
C GLN A 27 7.93 -1.28 11.40
N ARG A 28 6.66 -1.46 11.79
CA ARG A 28 5.58 -1.77 10.84
C ARG A 28 5.26 -0.58 9.93
N SER A 29 5.20 0.64 10.47
CA SER A 29 4.96 1.83 9.66
C SER A 29 6.16 2.15 8.77
N MET A 30 7.37 1.87 9.23
CA MET A 30 8.60 2.00 8.43
C MET A 30 8.64 0.98 7.28
N MET A 31 8.23 -0.26 7.53
CA MET A 31 8.22 -1.33 6.53
C MET A 31 7.07 -1.21 5.52
N PHE A 32 5.92 -0.64 5.91
CA PHE A 32 4.73 -0.54 5.08
C PHE A 32 4.22 0.92 5.03
N PRO A 33 5.00 1.85 4.47
CA PRO A 33 4.69 3.28 4.53
C PRO A 33 3.35 3.63 3.85
N GLY A 34 2.97 2.92 2.78
CA GLY A 34 1.68 3.13 2.10
C GLY A 34 0.46 2.56 2.84
N ALA A 35 0.65 1.73 3.87
CA ALA A 35 -0.47 1.17 4.63
C ALA A 35 -1.21 2.25 5.45
N GLY A 36 -0.53 3.35 5.77
CA GLY A 36 -1.13 4.50 6.45
C GLY A 36 -1.91 5.44 5.53
N PHE A 37 -1.91 5.21 4.22
CA PHE A 37 -2.67 6.06 3.30
C PHE A 37 -4.16 5.91 3.56
N SER A 38 -4.86 7.03 3.58
CA SER A 38 -6.32 7.03 3.59
C SER A 38 -6.83 6.67 2.21
N ARG A 39 -7.99 6.01 2.16
CA ARG A 39 -8.70 5.82 0.90
C ARG A 39 -8.99 7.19 0.33
N ALA A 40 -8.53 7.46 -0.89
CA ALA A 40 -9.06 8.56 -1.68
C ALA A 40 -10.48 8.16 -2.14
N ALA A 41 -11.42 8.11 -1.20
CA ALA A 41 -12.82 7.79 -1.47
C ALA A 41 -13.42 8.81 -2.45
N ASP A 42 -12.88 10.03 -2.48
CA ASP A 42 -13.46 11.19 -3.17
C ASP A 42 -12.70 11.66 -4.42
N ALA A 43 -11.64 10.95 -4.83
CA ALA A 43 -11.00 11.28 -6.10
C ALA A 43 -11.93 10.89 -7.25
N ALA A 44 -12.32 11.86 -8.07
CA ALA A 44 -13.09 11.64 -9.28
C ALA A 44 -12.32 10.67 -10.18
N LEU A 45 -12.97 9.56 -10.55
CA LEU A 45 -12.39 8.61 -11.49
C LEU A 45 -12.55 9.14 -12.93
N PRO A 46 -11.60 8.81 -13.83
CA PRO A 46 -11.80 9.02 -15.26
C PRO A 46 -13.12 8.39 -15.74
N ALA A 47 -13.72 8.93 -16.81
CA ALA A 47 -15.04 8.49 -17.27
C ALA A 47 -15.13 6.99 -17.61
N ARG A 48 -14.03 6.38 -18.07
CA ARG A 48 -13.94 4.93 -18.40
C ARG A 48 -13.49 4.06 -17.22
N ALA A 49 -13.25 4.66 -16.06
CA ALA A 49 -12.77 3.98 -14.87
C ALA A 49 -13.92 3.69 -13.90
N ARG A 50 -13.88 2.53 -13.26
CA ARG A 50 -14.82 2.14 -12.20
C ARG A 50 -14.09 1.40 -11.08
N ARG A 51 -14.56 1.60 -9.84
CA ARG A 51 -14.12 0.76 -8.71
C ARG A 51 -14.70 -0.64 -8.87
N VAL A 52 -13.86 -1.64 -8.64
CA VAL A 52 -14.21 -3.06 -8.64
C VAL A 52 -13.68 -3.65 -7.34
N PRO A 53 -14.51 -3.88 -6.32
CA PRO A 53 -14.06 -4.56 -5.12
C PRO A 53 -13.66 -6.00 -5.48
N LEU A 54 -12.51 -6.44 -4.97
CA LEU A 54 -12.06 -7.81 -5.07
C LEU A 54 -12.30 -8.49 -3.73
N GLU A 55 -13.17 -9.49 -3.73
CA GLU A 55 -13.46 -10.31 -2.56
C GLU A 55 -12.29 -11.27 -2.28
N THR A 56 -11.83 -11.29 -1.04
CA THR A 56 -10.77 -12.20 -0.59
C THR A 56 -11.18 -12.90 0.71
N PRO A 57 -10.55 -14.03 1.09
CA PRO A 57 -10.88 -14.72 2.34
C PRO A 57 -10.71 -13.88 3.62
N PHE A 58 -9.94 -12.79 3.56
CA PHE A 58 -9.67 -11.90 4.69
C PHE A 58 -10.39 -10.54 4.58
N GLY A 59 -11.32 -10.39 3.62
CA GLY A 59 -12.10 -9.19 3.38
C GLY A 59 -11.96 -8.63 1.96
N ALA A 60 -12.53 -7.47 1.72
CA ALA A 60 -12.51 -6.85 0.39
C ALA A 60 -11.29 -5.92 0.23
N VAL A 61 -10.67 -5.98 -0.95
CA VAL A 61 -9.66 -5.00 -1.36
C VAL A 61 -10.17 -4.19 -2.55
N GLU A 62 -9.83 -2.90 -2.59
CA GLU A 62 -10.14 -2.04 -3.72
C GLU A 62 -9.36 -2.45 -4.95
N ALA A 63 -10.04 -2.49 -6.10
CA ALA A 63 -9.40 -2.33 -7.40
C ALA A 63 -10.09 -1.25 -8.21
N VAL A 64 -9.40 -0.70 -9.21
CA VAL A 64 -9.97 0.20 -10.20
C VAL A 64 -9.73 -0.41 -11.58
N PHE A 65 -10.80 -0.58 -12.34
CA PHE A 65 -10.75 -1.02 -13.72
C PHE A 65 -10.96 0.16 -14.65
N ILE A 66 -10.06 0.35 -15.62
CA ILE A 66 -10.13 1.36 -16.67
C ILE A 66 -10.30 0.64 -18.01
N ALA A 67 -11.38 0.96 -18.72
CA ALA A 67 -11.63 0.37 -20.03
C ALA A 67 -10.84 1.09 -21.13
N ALA A 68 -10.26 0.32 -22.05
CA ALA A 68 -9.71 0.84 -23.30
C ALA A 68 -10.76 1.65 -24.08
N PRO A 69 -10.36 2.62 -24.92
CA PRO A 69 -11.26 3.35 -25.79
C PRO A 69 -12.12 2.42 -26.65
N PRO A 70 -13.40 2.76 -26.88
CA PRO A 70 -14.25 2.02 -27.80
C PRO A 70 -13.80 2.23 -29.25
N GLY A 71 -14.21 1.33 -30.15
CA GLY A 71 -13.98 1.47 -31.60
C GLY A 71 -12.95 0.51 -32.19
N ALA A 72 -12.16 -0.16 -31.35
CA ALA A 72 -11.30 -1.29 -31.74
C ALA A 72 -11.19 -2.30 -30.57
N PRO A 73 -10.82 -3.56 -30.85
CA PRO A 73 -10.46 -4.49 -29.78
C PRO A 73 -9.31 -3.95 -28.94
N ALA A 74 -9.36 -4.15 -27.63
CA ALA A 74 -8.24 -3.79 -26.76
C ALA A 74 -6.98 -4.59 -27.12
N LEU A 75 -5.82 -3.93 -27.01
CA LEU A 75 -4.53 -4.54 -27.31
C LEU A 75 -4.19 -5.68 -26.32
N ALA A 76 -4.42 -5.42 -25.04
CA ALA A 76 -4.29 -6.39 -23.96
C ALA A 76 -5.00 -5.88 -22.69
N THR A 77 -5.00 -6.72 -21.65
CA THR A 77 -5.34 -6.29 -20.29
C THR A 77 -4.08 -6.26 -19.43
N LEU A 78 -3.79 -5.10 -18.84
CA LEU A 78 -2.70 -4.89 -17.90
C LEU A 78 -3.23 -4.97 -16.48
N ILE A 79 -2.59 -5.78 -15.64
CA ILE A 79 -2.86 -5.83 -14.21
C ILE A 79 -1.70 -5.17 -13.49
N TYR A 80 -1.99 -4.12 -12.74
CA TYR A 80 -0.99 -3.35 -12.02
C TYR A 80 -1.09 -3.59 -10.51
N PHE A 81 0.08 -3.81 -9.91
CA PHE A 81 0.28 -3.98 -8.49
C PHE A 81 1.22 -2.86 -8.01
N HIS A 82 0.75 -2.03 -7.08
CA HIS A 82 1.43 -0.79 -6.71
C HIS A 82 2.68 -1.01 -5.83
N GLY A 83 3.53 0.01 -5.73
CA GLY A 83 4.66 0.00 -4.82
C GLY A 83 4.26 0.00 -3.34
N ASN A 84 5.21 -0.33 -2.47
CA ASN A 84 5.02 -0.37 -1.00
C ASN A 84 4.68 1.01 -0.38
N ALA A 85 4.99 2.10 -1.08
CA ALA A 85 4.72 3.47 -0.67
C ALA A 85 3.68 4.14 -1.58
N GLU A 86 2.81 3.35 -2.21
CA GLU A 86 1.84 3.79 -3.20
C GLU A 86 0.44 3.24 -2.89
N SER A 87 -0.55 3.70 -3.64
CA SER A 87 -1.93 3.22 -3.61
C SER A 87 -2.53 3.24 -5.01
N VAL A 88 -3.69 2.58 -5.18
CA VAL A 88 -4.46 2.62 -6.43
C VAL A 88 -4.78 4.06 -6.81
N GLY A 89 -5.31 4.86 -5.88
CA GLY A 89 -5.78 6.22 -6.15
C GLY A 89 -4.70 7.14 -6.74
N GLN A 90 -3.46 7.04 -6.27
CA GLN A 90 -2.33 7.84 -6.79
C GLN A 90 -1.97 7.47 -8.24
N ASN A 91 -2.23 6.23 -8.64
CA ASN A 91 -1.81 5.69 -9.93
C ASN A 91 -2.92 5.74 -11.00
N VAL A 92 -4.19 6.00 -10.64
CA VAL A 92 -5.31 6.02 -11.58
C VAL A 92 -5.06 6.95 -12.76
N GLY A 93 -4.51 8.16 -12.53
CA GLY A 93 -4.24 9.13 -13.59
C GLY A 93 -3.23 8.61 -14.61
N PHE A 94 -2.07 8.13 -14.15
CA PHE A 94 -1.03 7.56 -15.02
C PHE A 94 -1.56 6.38 -15.86
N PHE A 95 -2.36 5.51 -15.26
CA PHE A 95 -2.93 4.36 -15.98
C PHE A 95 -4.13 4.69 -16.85
N ALA A 96 -4.75 5.87 -16.69
CA ALA A 96 -5.71 6.36 -17.67
C ALA A 96 -5.01 6.64 -19.00
N ASP A 97 -3.83 7.28 -18.98
CA ASP A 97 -3.04 7.52 -20.19
C ASP A 97 -2.65 6.20 -20.88
N ILE A 98 -2.23 5.19 -20.10
CA ILE A 98 -1.96 3.84 -20.64
C ILE A 98 -3.22 3.19 -21.23
N SER A 99 -4.38 3.45 -20.63
CA SER A 99 -5.64 2.93 -21.18
C SER A 99 -5.98 3.58 -22.52
N ASP A 100 -5.68 4.87 -22.68
CA ASP A 100 -5.92 5.65 -23.90
C ASP A 100 -5.11 5.13 -25.09
N ASP A 101 -3.97 4.48 -24.83
CA ASP A 101 -3.17 3.76 -25.82
C ASP A 101 -3.78 2.40 -26.25
N GLY A 102 -4.95 2.02 -25.75
CA GLY A 102 -5.71 0.84 -26.18
C GLY A 102 -5.69 -0.34 -25.21
N PHE A 103 -5.25 -0.15 -23.97
CA PHE A 103 -5.20 -1.21 -22.95
C PHE A 103 -6.41 -1.16 -22.01
N HIS A 104 -6.92 -2.33 -21.65
CA HIS A 104 -7.68 -2.46 -20.40
C HIS A 104 -6.70 -2.44 -19.23
N VAL A 105 -7.02 -1.73 -18.16
CA VAL A 105 -6.16 -1.69 -16.97
C VAL A 105 -6.94 -2.08 -15.72
N LEU A 106 -6.39 -2.99 -14.92
CA LEU A 106 -6.86 -3.29 -13.57
C LEU A 106 -5.78 -2.91 -12.55
N LEU A 107 -6.00 -1.81 -11.83
CA LEU A 107 -5.15 -1.40 -10.71
C LEU A 107 -5.65 -2.10 -9.44
N THR A 108 -4.78 -2.88 -8.81
CA THR A 108 -5.14 -3.72 -7.66
C THR A 108 -4.58 -3.14 -6.36
N GLY A 109 -5.44 -2.95 -5.37
CA GLY A 109 -5.07 -2.50 -4.03
C GLY A 109 -4.55 -3.65 -3.16
N TYR A 110 -3.63 -3.32 -2.26
CA TYR A 110 -3.08 -4.29 -1.32
C TYR A 110 -3.89 -4.41 -0.02
N PRO A 111 -3.83 -5.57 0.66
CA PRO A 111 -4.46 -5.76 1.96
C PRO A 111 -3.90 -4.79 3.01
N GLY A 112 -4.79 -4.08 3.72
CA GLY A 112 -4.42 -3.08 4.72
C GLY A 112 -3.81 -1.78 4.18
N TYR A 113 -3.87 -1.53 2.86
CA TYR A 113 -3.50 -0.25 2.25
C TYR A 113 -4.74 0.55 1.87
N ALA A 114 -4.66 1.89 1.96
CA ALA A 114 -5.73 2.78 1.49
C ALA A 114 -7.12 2.40 2.05
N GLY A 115 -7.19 1.93 3.29
CA GLY A 115 -8.45 1.49 3.93
C GLY A 115 -9.02 0.16 3.42
N ASN A 116 -8.22 -0.67 2.75
CA ASN A 116 -8.59 -2.04 2.41
C ASN A 116 -8.55 -2.96 3.63
N ASP A 117 -9.35 -4.03 3.59
CA ASP A 117 -9.33 -5.06 4.63
C ASP A 117 -8.00 -5.83 4.66
N GLY A 118 -7.81 -6.60 5.74
CA GLY A 118 -6.60 -7.40 5.94
C GLY A 118 -5.47 -6.62 6.59
N ARG A 119 -4.24 -7.13 6.45
CA ARG A 119 -3.03 -6.53 7.05
C ARG A 119 -1.84 -6.67 6.11
N PRO A 120 -0.96 -5.66 6.02
CA PRO A 120 0.25 -5.75 5.23
C PRO A 120 1.21 -6.79 5.84
N ARG A 121 1.79 -7.60 4.96
CA ARG A 121 2.72 -8.69 5.30
C ARG A 121 3.84 -8.73 4.27
N ALA A 122 5.08 -8.76 4.74
CA ALA A 122 6.21 -9.13 3.89
C ALA A 122 6.19 -10.66 3.71
N ARG A 123 6.54 -11.13 2.53
CA ARG A 123 6.74 -12.56 2.29
C ARG A 123 7.91 -13.02 3.19
N ARG A 124 7.70 -14.09 3.94
CA ARG A 124 8.75 -14.75 4.73
C ARG A 124 9.66 -15.57 3.83
#